data_AF-A0A9P8Y1U8-F1
#
_entry.id   AF-A0A9P8Y1U8-F1
#
_cell.length_a   1.000
_cell.length_b   1.000
_cell.length_c   1.000
_cell.angle_alpha   90.00
_cell.angle_beta   90.00
_cell.angle_gamma   90.00
#
_symmetry.space_group_name_H-M   'P 1'
#
loop_
_entity.id
_entity.type
_entity.pdbx_description
1 polymer ?
#
loop_
_entity_poly.entity_id
_entity_poly.type
_entity_poly.pdbx_seq_one_letter_code
_entity_poly.pdbx_strand_id
1 'polypeptide(L)'
;EHRVLICMSCRVGIRPGDGVQLHFWRIHRLKGEVMRQILDYSYTAEPIANPQAVPVPTDGSPYVEQLPIIDGLSCSDCRFLTTSRKLIRVHRSQSGHDSTWKEVRLQILSRGSRARYWVVEQVQGSIGPDGTTSLRSTASGSPQRLLADRLTRYEESLAAELEETRRIVDSRQGPDFESTWVREMGWARHLAGSDM
;
A
#
# COMPACT_ATOMS: atom_id res chain seq x y z
N GLU A 1 -3.84 -13.28 20.39
CA GLU A 1 -3.15 -12.24 19.60
C GLU A 1 -3.42 -12.49 18.12
N HIS A 2 -3.76 -11.46 17.33
CA HIS A 2 -4.00 -11.62 15.89
C HIS A 2 -2.75 -11.19 15.12
N ARG A 3 -2.20 -12.06 14.27
CA ARG A 3 -1.02 -11.77 13.44
C ARG A 3 -1.45 -11.39 12.04
N VAL A 4 -1.45 -10.10 11.73
CA VAL A 4 -1.72 -9.60 10.37
C VAL A 4 -0.40 -9.35 9.66
N LEU A 5 -0.28 -9.82 8.41
CA LEU A 5 0.87 -9.50 7.57
C LEU A 5 0.75 -8.05 7.07
N ILE A 6 1.79 -7.24 7.27
CA ILE A 6 1.84 -5.84 6.81
C ILE A 6 2.90 -5.71 5.73
N CYS A 7 2.53 -5.13 4.59
CA CYS A 7 3.50 -4.66 3.60
C CYS A 7 4.14 -3.36 4.11
N MET A 8 5.46 -3.35 4.32
CA MET A 8 6.17 -2.18 4.85
C MET A 8 6.26 -1.03 3.83
N SER A 9 6.39 -1.35 2.54
CA SER A 9 6.42 -0.34 1.46
C SER A 9 5.05 0.32 1.28
N CYS A 10 3.97 -0.47 1.27
CA CYS A 10 2.60 0.04 1.11
C CYS A 10 1.96 0.53 2.42
N ARG A 11 2.55 0.18 3.57
CA ARG A 11 2.02 0.37 4.93
C ARG A 11 0.55 -0.04 5.05
N VAL A 12 0.24 -1.27 4.64
CA VAL A 12 -1.12 -1.83 4.62
C VAL A 12 -1.09 -3.31 4.99
N GLY A 13 -2.13 -3.76 5.69
CA GLY A 13 -2.38 -5.18 5.93
C GLY A 13 -2.70 -5.93 4.64
N ILE A 14 -2.05 -7.07 4.45
CA ILE A 14 -2.21 -7.97 3.31
C ILE A 14 -3.16 -9.11 3.70
N ARG A 15 -4.07 -9.46 2.80
CA ARG A 15 -4.94 -10.63 2.99
C ARG A 15 -4.11 -11.92 2.86
N PRO A 16 -4.26 -12.90 3.77
CA PRO A 16 -3.55 -14.18 3.68
C PRO A 16 -3.95 -15.01 2.45
N GLY A 17 -3.22 -16.10 2.20
CA GLY A 17 -3.38 -16.95 1.02
C GLY A 17 -3.03 -16.23 -0.27
N ASP A 18 -3.85 -16.39 -1.32
CA ASP A 18 -3.63 -15.77 -2.64
C ASP A 18 -3.49 -14.25 -2.60
N GLY A 19 -3.99 -13.60 -1.55
CA GLY A 19 -3.86 -12.16 -1.35
C GLY A 19 -2.40 -11.69 -1.24
N VAL A 20 -1.51 -12.53 -0.69
CA VAL A 20 -0.07 -12.25 -0.59
C VAL A 20 0.55 -12.22 -1.96
N GLN A 21 0.38 -13.29 -2.74
CA GLN A 21 0.89 -13.37 -4.11
C GLN A 21 0.34 -12.24 -4.96
N LEU A 22 -0.96 -11.99 -4.92
CA LEU A 22 -1.62 -10.97 -5.72
C LEU A 22 -1.10 -9.56 -5.40
N HIS A 23 -0.87 -9.26 -4.11
CA HIS A 23 -0.33 -7.99 -3.68
C HIS A 23 1.07 -7.75 -4.24
N PHE A 24 2.00 -8.68 -3.99
CA PHE A 24 3.38 -8.52 -4.44
C PHE A 24 3.54 -8.59 -5.96
N TRP A 25 2.70 -9.38 -6.64
CA TRP A 25 2.74 -9.47 -8.09
C TRP A 25 2.15 -8.25 -8.79
N ARG A 26 1.03 -7.71 -8.30
CA ARG A 26 0.37 -6.55 -8.94
C ARG A 26 0.99 -5.21 -8.54
N ILE A 27 1.33 -5.05 -7.26
CA ILE A 27 1.79 -3.78 -6.69
C ILE A 27 3.31 -3.66 -6.81
N HIS A 28 4.03 -4.70 -6.41
CA HIS A 28 5.51 -4.70 -6.36
C HIS A 28 6.16 -5.37 -7.58
N ARG A 29 5.37 -5.95 -8.49
CA ARG A 29 5.85 -6.62 -9.71
C ARG A 29 6.90 -7.72 -9.46
N LEU A 30 6.95 -8.27 -8.25
CA LEU A 30 7.90 -9.31 -7.86
C LEU A 30 7.61 -10.63 -8.60
N LYS A 31 8.67 -11.35 -8.98
CA LYS A 31 8.59 -12.65 -9.68
C LYS A 31 9.71 -13.59 -9.23
N GLY A 32 9.65 -14.84 -9.69
CA GLY A 32 10.71 -15.83 -9.51
C GLY A 32 11.00 -16.17 -8.04
N GLU A 33 12.29 -16.33 -7.73
CA GLU A 33 12.76 -16.80 -6.43
C GLU A 33 12.35 -15.89 -5.26
N VAL A 34 12.31 -14.57 -5.47
CA VAL A 34 11.88 -13.60 -4.45
C VAL A 34 10.42 -13.81 -4.08
N MET A 35 9.53 -14.03 -5.07
CA MET A 35 8.13 -14.34 -4.81
C MET A 35 7.99 -15.66 -4.04
N ARG A 36 8.76 -16.69 -4.44
CA ARG A 36 8.75 -18.00 -3.76
C ARG A 36 9.12 -17.87 -2.28
N GLN A 37 10.16 -17.10 -1.96
CA GLN A 37 10.59 -16.87 -0.58
C GLN A 37 9.53 -16.12 0.26
N ILE A 38 8.85 -15.12 -0.33
CA ILE A 38 7.78 -14.39 0.35
C ILE A 38 6.62 -15.32 0.69
N LEU A 39 6.21 -16.15 -0.28
CA LEU A 39 5.12 -17.09 -0.09
C LEU A 39 5.46 -18.15 0.97
N ASP A 40 6.65 -18.74 0.89
CA ASP A 40 7.15 -19.71 1.88
C ASP A 40 7.15 -19.13 3.30
N TYR A 41 7.66 -17.91 3.47
CA TYR A 41 7.58 -17.21 4.76
C TYR A 41 6.14 -16.97 5.22
N SER A 42 5.24 -16.58 4.31
CA SER A 42 3.84 -16.33 4.66
C SER A 42 3.11 -17.61 5.11
N TYR A 43 3.39 -18.75 4.47
CA TYR A 43 2.76 -20.02 4.82
C TYR A 43 3.33 -20.62 6.12
N THR A 44 4.62 -20.44 6.38
CA THR A 44 5.25 -20.89 7.63
C THR A 44 4.85 -20.05 8.85
N ALA A 45 4.44 -18.80 8.65
CA ALA A 45 4.01 -17.90 9.72
C ALA A 45 2.54 -18.09 10.16
N GLU A 46 1.80 -19.05 9.60
CA GLU A 46 0.39 -19.31 9.93
C GLU A 46 0.18 -19.69 11.41
N PRO A 47 -0.90 -19.21 12.05
CA PRO A 47 -2.07 -18.59 11.44
C PRO A 47 -1.93 -17.06 11.20
N ILE A 48 -2.01 -16.62 9.93
CA ILE A 48 -2.06 -15.19 9.55
C ILE A 48 -3.53 -14.77 9.46
N ALA A 49 -3.90 -13.77 10.25
CA ALA A 49 -5.26 -13.27 10.30
C ALA A 49 -5.56 -12.30 9.14
N ASN A 50 -6.81 -12.35 8.65
CA ASN A 50 -7.27 -11.43 7.63
C ASN A 50 -7.47 -10.01 8.22
N PRO A 51 -6.81 -8.96 7.67
CA PRO A 51 -6.91 -7.59 8.18
C PRO A 51 -8.32 -6.99 8.13
N GLN A 52 -9.23 -7.59 7.36
CA GLN A 52 -10.64 -7.19 7.27
C GLN A 52 -11.55 -7.89 8.30
N ALA A 53 -11.07 -8.96 8.92
CA ALA A 53 -11.83 -9.79 9.85
C ALA A 53 -11.35 -9.65 11.31
N VAL A 54 -10.14 -9.15 11.52
CA VAL A 54 -9.64 -8.89 12.87
C VAL A 54 -10.31 -7.67 13.49
N PRO A 55 -10.55 -7.69 14.81
CA PRO A 55 -10.87 -6.48 15.54
C PRO A 55 -9.78 -5.42 15.32
N VAL A 56 -10.18 -4.18 15.06
CA VAL A 56 -9.24 -3.06 15.10
C VAL A 56 -8.94 -2.70 16.56
N PRO A 57 -7.77 -2.09 16.83
CA PRO A 57 -7.46 -1.55 18.14
C PRO A 57 -8.57 -0.63 18.68
N THR A 58 -8.66 -0.53 20.00
CA THR A 58 -9.56 0.41 20.66
C THR A 58 -9.12 1.85 20.36
N ASP A 59 -10.08 2.76 20.23
CA ASP A 59 -9.79 4.18 20.03
C ASP A 59 -8.97 4.71 21.23
N GLY A 60 -7.91 5.47 20.95
CA GLY A 60 -6.95 5.93 21.95
C GLY A 60 -5.83 4.95 22.26
N SER A 61 -5.73 3.83 21.54
CA SER A 61 -4.56 2.94 21.64
C SER A 61 -3.29 3.58 21.05
N PRO A 62 -2.10 3.13 21.50
CA PRO A 62 -0.84 3.50 20.87
C PRO A 62 -0.86 3.16 19.37
N TYR A 63 -0.15 3.96 18.59
CA TYR A 63 -0.08 3.73 17.14
C TYR A 63 0.74 2.47 16.83
N VAL A 64 0.34 1.76 15.78
CA VAL A 64 1.10 0.64 15.21
C VAL A 64 2.17 1.22 14.30
N GLU A 65 3.45 1.07 14.65
CA GLU A 65 4.58 1.73 13.95
C GLU A 65 4.61 1.46 12.43
N GLN A 66 4.16 0.29 12.00
CA GLN A 66 4.20 -0.13 10.59
C GLN A 66 3.07 0.47 9.73
N LEU A 67 2.10 1.14 10.36
CA LEU A 67 0.93 1.72 9.69
C LEU A 67 1.00 3.25 9.67
N PRO A 68 0.48 3.90 8.61
CA PRO A 68 0.56 5.34 8.49
C PRO A 68 -0.44 5.99 9.47
N ILE A 69 0.00 7.04 10.15
CA ILE A 69 -0.90 7.94 10.85
C ILE A 69 -1.42 8.95 9.82
N ILE A 70 -2.73 9.04 9.69
CA ILE A 70 -3.42 9.92 8.73
C ILE A 70 -4.38 10.85 9.46
N ASP A 71 -4.64 12.02 8.87
CA ASP A 71 -5.64 12.94 9.39
C ASP A 71 -7.05 12.44 9.04
N GLY A 72 -7.95 12.57 10.00
CA GLY A 72 -9.32 12.12 9.89
C GLY A 72 -10.29 12.96 10.70
N LEU A 73 -11.55 12.56 10.63
CA LEU A 73 -12.68 13.24 11.21
C LEU A 73 -13.51 12.23 11.99
N SER A 74 -13.86 12.58 13.22
CA SER A 74 -14.77 11.82 14.07
C SER A 74 -16.05 12.59 14.28
N CYS A 75 -17.20 11.92 14.18
CA CYS A 75 -18.44 12.46 14.71
C CYS A 75 -18.30 12.62 16.24
N SER A 76 -18.93 13.66 16.81
CA SER A 76 -18.91 13.86 18.27
C SER A 76 -20.02 13.08 18.98
N ASP A 77 -21.10 12.73 18.28
CA ASP A 77 -22.26 12.02 18.85
C ASP A 77 -22.16 10.50 18.70
N CYS A 78 -21.36 9.99 17.76
CA CYS A 78 -21.19 8.54 17.55
C CYS A 78 -19.79 8.18 17.05
N ARG A 79 -19.49 6.87 16.96
CA ARG A 79 -18.19 6.34 16.52
C ARG A 79 -17.95 6.41 15.00
N PHE A 80 -18.62 7.30 14.28
CA PHE A 80 -18.39 7.45 12.85
C PHE A 80 -17.04 8.11 12.59
N LEU A 81 -16.14 7.39 11.92
CA LEU A 81 -14.79 7.84 11.54
C LEU A 81 -14.65 7.87 10.02
N THR A 82 -14.03 8.93 9.51
CA THR A 82 -13.74 9.05 8.07
C THR A 82 -12.57 9.97 7.80
N THR A 83 -11.92 9.82 6.65
CA THR A 83 -10.96 10.80 6.12
C THR A 83 -11.62 11.83 5.20
N SER A 84 -12.91 11.66 4.86
CA SER A 84 -13.62 12.48 3.89
C SER A 84 -14.56 13.49 4.53
N ARG A 85 -14.29 14.78 4.31
CA ARG A 85 -15.18 15.89 4.69
C ARG A 85 -16.57 15.76 4.07
N LYS A 86 -16.67 15.20 2.86
CA LYS A 86 -17.97 14.94 2.20
C LYS A 86 -18.77 13.90 2.98
N LEU A 87 -18.15 12.78 3.32
CA LEU A 87 -18.84 11.68 4.01
C LEU A 87 -19.32 12.09 5.41
N ILE A 88 -18.55 12.87 6.17
CA ILE A 88 -19.01 13.29 7.50
C ILE A 88 -20.18 14.28 7.45
N ARG A 89 -20.25 15.15 6.44
CA ARG A 89 -21.42 16.03 6.22
C ARG A 89 -22.68 15.23 5.88
N VAL A 90 -22.53 14.24 5.00
CA VAL A 90 -23.63 13.32 4.64
C VAL A 90 -24.09 12.56 5.88
N HIS A 91 -23.15 11.99 6.64
CA HIS A 91 -23.45 11.30 7.90
C HIS A 91 -24.25 12.18 8.86
N ARG A 92 -23.81 13.43 9.10
CA ARG A 92 -24.54 14.39 9.93
C ARG A 92 -25.98 14.60 9.46
N SER A 93 -26.17 14.85 8.16
CA SER A 93 -27.50 15.08 7.58
C SER A 93 -28.44 13.87 7.70
N GLN A 94 -27.90 12.65 7.69
CA GLN A 94 -28.68 11.42 7.71
C GLN A 94 -28.93 10.88 9.13
N SER A 95 -28.09 11.27 10.09
CA SER A 95 -28.10 10.68 11.44
C SER A 95 -28.90 11.51 12.45
N GLY A 96 -29.35 12.72 12.08
CA GLY A 96 -30.04 13.64 13.00
C GLY A 96 -29.15 14.17 14.13
N HIS A 97 -27.83 14.05 13.95
CA HIS A 97 -26.82 14.53 14.89
C HIS A 97 -26.63 16.04 14.77
N ASP A 98 -26.73 16.75 15.88
CA ASP A 98 -26.63 18.21 15.91
C ASP A 98 -25.19 18.70 16.09
N SER A 99 -24.30 17.82 16.61
CA SER A 99 -22.93 18.20 16.91
C SER A 99 -22.02 18.34 15.68
N THR A 100 -20.93 19.08 15.87
CA THR A 100 -19.83 19.18 14.92
C THR A 100 -18.94 17.93 14.94
N TRP A 101 -18.06 17.79 13.96
CA TRP A 101 -17.02 16.75 13.96
C TRP A 101 -15.70 17.29 14.55
N LYS A 102 -14.87 16.38 15.06
CA LYS A 102 -13.53 16.66 15.56
C LYS A 102 -12.49 16.18 14.57
N GLU A 103 -11.42 16.94 14.40
CA GLU A 103 -10.22 16.46 13.71
C GLU A 103 -9.46 15.50 14.63
N VAL A 104 -9.11 14.34 14.10
CA VAL A 104 -8.47 13.24 14.84
C VAL A 104 -7.37 12.62 14.00
N ARG A 105 -6.41 11.98 14.66
CA ARG A 105 -5.42 11.14 13.96
C ARG A 105 -5.92 9.71 13.93
N LEU A 106 -5.92 9.12 12.75
CA LEU A 106 -6.38 7.77 12.50
C LEU A 106 -5.22 6.88 12.05
N GLN A 107 -5.36 5.59 12.30
CA GLN A 107 -4.65 4.56 11.54
C GLN A 107 -5.65 3.68 10.80
N ILE A 108 -5.16 3.03 9.74
CA ILE A 108 -5.93 2.16 8.88
C ILE A 108 -5.18 0.85 8.69
N LEU A 109 -5.84 -0.27 9.00
CA LEU A 109 -5.24 -1.60 8.85
C LEU A 109 -5.35 -2.11 7.42
N SER A 110 -6.43 -1.77 6.72
CA SER A 110 -6.69 -2.24 5.36
C SER A 110 -7.47 -1.21 4.55
N ARG A 111 -7.11 -1.07 3.28
CA ARG A 111 -7.73 -0.12 2.33
C ARG A 111 -8.93 -0.77 1.62
N GLY A 112 -9.81 0.06 1.06
CA GLY A 112 -10.96 -0.36 0.25
C GLY A 112 -12.31 0.02 0.88
N SER A 113 -13.40 -0.52 0.34
CA SER A 113 -14.78 -0.22 0.78
C SER A 113 -15.07 -0.64 2.23
N ARG A 114 -14.27 -1.56 2.77
CA ARG A 114 -14.35 -2.02 4.16
C ARG A 114 -13.22 -1.48 5.02
N ALA A 115 -12.62 -0.36 4.65
CA ALA A 115 -11.59 0.29 5.44
C ALA A 115 -12.04 0.47 6.90
N ARG A 116 -11.19 0.06 7.83
CA ARG A 116 -11.44 0.14 9.27
C ARG A 116 -10.43 1.10 9.88
N TYR A 117 -10.95 2.17 10.47
CA TYR A 117 -10.16 3.19 11.16
C TYR A 117 -10.29 3.01 12.67
N TRP A 118 -9.27 3.45 13.39
CA TRP A 118 -9.33 3.72 14.82
C TRP A 118 -8.56 5.00 15.12
N VAL A 119 -8.96 5.68 16.19
CA VAL A 119 -8.25 6.88 16.67
C VAL A 119 -6.99 6.44 17.40
N VAL A 120 -5.85 7.06 17.11
CA VAL A 120 -4.61 6.82 17.86
C VAL A 120 -4.42 7.86 18.95
N GLU A 121 -3.77 7.44 20.03
CA GLU A 121 -3.34 8.34 21.10
C GLU A 121 -2.54 9.52 20.53
N GLN A 122 -2.96 10.74 20.84
CA GLN A 122 -2.18 11.92 20.53
C GLN A 122 -1.00 11.94 21.50
N VAL A 123 0.23 11.70 21.03
CA VAL A 123 1.39 12.16 21.77
C VAL A 123 1.28 13.69 21.76
N GLN A 124 0.81 14.27 22.87
CA GLN A 124 0.83 15.70 23.06
C GLN A 124 2.31 16.11 23.03
N GLY A 125 2.77 16.53 21.86
CA GLY A 125 4.02 17.26 21.74
C GLY A 125 3.85 18.55 22.50
N SER A 126 4.25 18.55 23.77
CA SER A 126 4.56 19.80 24.45
C SER A 126 5.67 20.44 23.63
N ILE A 127 5.37 21.57 23.01
CA ILE A 127 6.35 22.42 22.36
C ILE A 127 7.22 22.96 23.50
N GLY A 128 8.30 22.25 23.81
CA GLY A 128 9.42 22.80 24.56
C GLY A 128 10.12 23.84 23.67
N PRO A 129 10.59 24.97 24.24
CA PRO A 129 11.10 26.10 23.47
C PRO A 129 12.37 25.82 22.65
N ASP A 130 13.04 24.68 22.86
CA ASP A 130 14.20 24.28 22.07
C ASP A 130 13.85 23.12 21.13
N GLY A 131 13.60 23.45 19.87
CA GLY A 131 13.20 22.54 18.79
C GLY A 131 14.24 21.50 18.36
N THR A 132 14.81 20.74 19.29
CA THR A 132 15.69 19.61 19.00
C THR A 132 15.02 18.29 19.41
N THR A 133 14.24 17.73 18.50
CA THR A 133 13.73 16.36 18.64
C THR A 133 14.85 15.37 18.32
N SER A 134 15.67 15.03 19.31
CA SER A 134 16.63 13.93 19.20
C SER A 134 15.91 12.60 19.41
N LEU A 135 15.41 12.00 18.34
CA LEU A 135 14.96 10.60 18.33
C LEU A 135 16.20 9.70 18.15
N ARG A 136 16.84 9.34 19.27
CA ARG A 136 17.80 8.25 19.31
C ARG A 136 17.07 6.91 19.30
N SER A 137 16.99 6.26 18.14
CA SER A 137 16.61 4.85 18.04
C SER A 137 17.82 4.00 17.64
N THR A 138 18.56 3.55 18.64
CA THR A 138 19.56 2.47 18.49
C THR A 138 18.87 1.12 18.70
N ALA A 139 18.50 0.46 17.61
CA ALA A 139 18.19 -0.96 17.61
C ALA A 139 18.75 -1.59 16.33
N SER A 140 19.97 -2.09 16.45
CA SER A 140 20.70 -2.85 15.44
C SER A 140 19.99 -4.18 15.14
N GLY A 141 19.65 -4.41 13.86
CA GLY A 141 19.63 -5.74 13.24
C GLY A 141 18.48 -6.71 13.57
N SER A 142 17.21 -6.29 13.55
CA SER A 142 16.10 -7.28 13.56
C SER A 142 15.92 -7.95 12.18
N PRO A 143 15.58 -9.27 12.12
CA PRO A 143 15.33 -9.97 10.85
C PRO A 143 14.28 -9.32 9.96
N GLN A 144 13.26 -8.65 10.53
CA GLN A 144 12.28 -7.90 9.76
C GLN A 144 12.88 -6.67 9.07
N ARG A 145 13.86 -5.98 9.69
CA ARG A 145 14.56 -4.85 9.05
C ARG A 145 15.44 -5.35 7.90
N LEU A 146 16.10 -6.49 8.07
CA LEU A 146 16.88 -7.11 6.99
C LEU A 146 16.01 -7.51 5.80
N LEU A 147 14.82 -8.05 6.05
CA LEU A 147 13.86 -8.36 4.98
C LEU A 147 13.36 -7.07 4.31
N ALA A 148 13.02 -6.03 5.08
CA ALA A 148 12.61 -4.74 4.54
C ALA A 148 13.70 -4.11 3.66
N ASP A 149 14.95 -4.07 4.13
CA ASP A 149 16.09 -3.55 3.36
C ASP A 149 16.31 -4.35 2.07
N ARG A 150 16.15 -5.69 2.11
CA ARG A 150 16.24 -6.55 0.91
C ARG A 150 15.13 -6.23 -0.09
N LEU A 151 13.90 -6.00 0.37
CA LEU A 151 12.77 -5.64 -0.51
C LEU A 151 12.99 -4.26 -1.14
N THR A 152 13.43 -3.26 -0.37
CA THR A 152 13.71 -1.92 -0.88
C THR A 152 14.78 -1.94 -1.97
N ARG A 153 15.90 -2.65 -1.77
CA ARG A 153 16.94 -2.78 -2.79
C ARG A 153 16.43 -3.43 -4.07
N TYR A 154 15.54 -4.41 -3.94
CA TYR A 154 14.94 -5.06 -5.11
C TYR A 154 14.02 -4.09 -5.86
N GLU A 155 13.20 -3.31 -5.16
CA GLU A 155 12.32 -2.30 -5.76
C GLU A 155 13.11 -1.22 -6.51
N GLU A 156 14.20 -0.73 -5.93
CA GLU A 156 15.13 0.22 -6.58
C GLU A 156 15.75 -0.37 -7.84
N SER A 157 16.17 -1.64 -7.79
CA SER A 157 16.75 -2.33 -8.95
C SER A 157 15.74 -2.50 -10.09
N LEU A 158 14.49 -2.84 -9.75
CA LEU A 158 13.43 -3.00 -10.74
C LEU A 158 13.04 -1.66 -11.37
N ALA A 159 13.00 -0.59 -10.57
CA ALA A 159 12.75 0.76 -11.08
C ALA A 159 13.84 1.19 -12.07
N ALA A 160 15.11 0.88 -11.77
CA ALA A 160 16.23 1.16 -12.67
C ALA A 160 16.14 0.35 -13.97
N GLU A 161 15.80 -0.94 -13.89
CA GLU A 161 15.66 -1.81 -15.07
C GLU A 161 14.50 -1.39 -15.99
N LEU A 162 13.36 -0.99 -15.41
CA LEU A 162 12.23 -0.46 -16.16
C LEU A 162 12.57 0.88 -16.84
N GLU A 163 13.30 1.74 -16.14
CA GLU A 163 13.77 3.02 -16.69
C GLU A 163 14.75 2.79 -17.86
N GLU A 164 15.64 1.81 -17.75
CA GLU A 164 16.56 1.43 -18.82
C GLU A 164 15.80 0.84 -20.02
N THR A 165 14.82 -0.03 -19.76
CA THR A 165 13.95 -0.58 -20.82
C THR A 165 13.19 0.52 -21.55
N ARG A 166 12.68 1.52 -20.82
CA ARG A 166 12.01 2.68 -21.42
C ARG A 166 12.96 3.46 -22.31
N ARG A 167 14.19 3.74 -21.85
CA ARG A 167 15.22 4.40 -22.67
C ARG A 167 15.53 3.62 -23.95
N ILE A 168 15.66 2.29 -23.87
CA ILE A 168 15.89 1.44 -25.05
C ILE A 168 14.70 1.52 -26.02
N VAL A 169 13.47 1.44 -25.53
CA VAL A 169 12.26 1.53 -26.37
C VAL A 169 12.14 2.91 -27.02
N ASP A 170 12.40 3.99 -26.28
CA ASP A 170 12.37 5.35 -26.82
C ASP A 170 13.50 5.59 -27.84
N SER A 171 14.68 4.99 -27.63
CA SER A 171 15.79 5.06 -28.60
C SER A 171 15.51 4.31 -29.91
N ARG A 172 14.55 3.38 -29.90
CA ARG A 172 14.13 2.61 -31.09
C ARG A 172 13.00 3.27 -31.90
N GLN A 173 12.40 4.35 -31.40
CA GLN A 173 11.29 5.06 -32.06
C GLN A 173 11.76 6.26 -32.90
N GLY A 174 12.83 6.10 -33.68
CA GLY A 174 13.21 7.06 -34.72
C GLY A 174 12.32 6.94 -35.97
N PRO A 175 12.11 8.03 -36.74
CA PRO A 175 11.20 8.07 -37.89
C PRO A 175 11.57 7.14 -39.06
N ASP A 176 12.74 6.49 -39.02
CA ASP A 176 13.18 5.51 -40.03
C ASP A 176 12.99 4.04 -39.62
N PHE A 177 12.35 3.73 -38.48
CA PHE A 177 12.12 2.33 -38.07
C PHE A 177 10.88 1.72 -38.75
N GLU A 178 10.91 1.59 -40.08
CA GLU A 178 10.16 0.52 -40.72
C GLU A 178 10.80 -0.81 -40.29
N SER A 179 10.14 -1.45 -39.31
CA SER A 179 10.61 -2.68 -38.67
C SER A 179 11.00 -3.73 -39.71
N THR A 180 12.26 -4.17 -39.64
CA THR A 180 12.81 -5.29 -40.42
C THR A 180 11.89 -6.52 -40.36
N TRP A 181 11.16 -6.70 -39.26
CA TRP A 181 10.19 -7.76 -39.04
C TRP A 181 8.94 -7.66 -39.94
N VAL A 182 8.48 -6.44 -40.25
CA VAL A 182 7.37 -6.17 -41.20
C VAL A 182 7.80 -6.44 -42.64
N ARG A 183 9.09 -6.24 -42.94
CA ARG A 183 9.67 -6.46 -44.27
C ARG A 183 9.98 -7.94 -44.55
N GLU A 184 10.33 -8.70 -43.52
CA GLU A 184 10.66 -10.14 -43.65
C GLU A 184 9.43 -11.05 -43.59
N MET A 185 8.39 -10.68 -42.83
CA MET A 185 7.16 -11.46 -42.74
C MET A 185 6.09 -10.85 -43.65
N GLY A 186 6.16 -11.19 -44.95
CA GLY A 186 5.27 -10.73 -46.02
C GLY A 186 3.78 -10.98 -45.78
N TRP A 187 3.16 -10.18 -44.91
CA TRP A 187 1.74 -10.23 -44.54
C TRP A 187 1.01 -8.98 -45.00
N ALA A 188 1.14 -8.67 -46.30
CA ALA A 188 0.28 -7.71 -46.99
C ALA A 188 -0.49 -8.31 -48.17
N ARG A 189 -0.31 -9.60 -48.52
CA ARG A 189 -1.04 -10.26 -49.63
C ARG A 189 -2.28 -11.06 -49.21
N HIS A 190 -2.65 -11.11 -47.94
CA HIS A 190 -3.76 -11.96 -47.45
C HIS A 190 -4.88 -11.23 -46.69
N LEU A 191 -4.94 -9.90 -46.75
CA LEU A 191 -6.09 -9.12 -46.26
C LEU A 191 -6.71 -8.21 -47.33
N ALA A 192 -6.41 -8.43 -48.61
CA ALA A 192 -7.18 -7.90 -49.73
C ALA A 192 -8.01 -9.05 -50.32
N GLY A 193 -9.13 -9.32 -49.68
CA GLY A 193 -10.07 -10.38 -50.04
C GLY A 193 -11.40 -10.18 -49.33
N SER A 194 -11.93 -8.96 -49.41
CA SER A 194 -13.34 -8.68 -49.13
C SER A 194 -14.01 -8.42 -50.47
N ASP A 195 -14.70 -9.44 -50.96
CA ASP A 195 -15.82 -9.27 -51.88
C ASP A 195 -16.92 -10.26 -51.45
N MET A 196 -17.89 -9.72 -50.71
CA MET A 196 -19.32 -9.96 -50.87
C MET A 196 -20.09 -8.80 -50.24
#